data_AF-A0A419RWC9-F1
#
_entry.id   AF-A0A419RWC9-F1
#
_cell.length_a   1.000
_cell.length_b   1.000
_cell.length_c   1.000
_cell.angle_alpha   90.00
_cell.angle_beta   90.00
_cell.angle_gamma   90.00
#
_symmetry.space_group_name_H-M   'P 1'
#
loop_
_entity.id
_entity.type
_entity.pdbx_description
1 polymer ?
#
loop_
_entity_poly.entity_id
_entity_poly.type
_entity_poly.pdbx_seq_one_letter_code
_entity_poly.pdbx_strand_id
1 'polypeptide(L)' 'MRKTLAITAICVALSACGQKADLEPVAGQSLPPAPYGAEQPLEAEELLALPPQAAPERSIELRRESEEREDDPFDLPPED' A
#
# COMPACT_ATOMS: atom_id res chain seq x y z
N MET A 1 41.62 -3.06 -4.12
CA MET A 1 41.15 -4.25 -3.38
C MET A 1 40.40 -3.89 -2.09
N ARG A 2 40.99 -3.16 -1.15
CA ARG A 2 40.28 -2.75 0.10
C ARG A 2 39.05 -1.87 -0.11
N LYS A 3 39.13 -0.86 -1.01
CA LYS A 3 37.99 0.00 -1.36
C LYS A 3 36.86 -0.75 -2.05
N THR A 4 37.19 -1.66 -2.98
CA THR A 4 36.20 -2.50 -3.65
C THR A 4 35.49 -3.41 -2.64
N LEU A 5 36.21 -4.02 -1.71
CA LEU A 5 35.62 -4.84 -0.64
C LEU A 5 34.66 -4.04 0.25
N ALA A 6 35.02 -2.80 0.61
CA ALA A 6 34.17 -1.93 1.42
C ALA A 6 32.87 -1.53 0.68
N ILE A 7 32.95 -1.23 -0.61
CA ILE A 7 31.77 -0.89 -1.42
C ILE A 7 30.84 -2.10 -1.53
N THR A 8 31.38 -3.29 -1.82
CA THR A 8 30.57 -4.51 -1.92
C THR A 8 29.86 -4.84 -0.59
N ALA A 9 30.54 -4.67 0.55
CA ALA A 9 29.94 -4.89 1.87
C ALA A 9 28.75 -3.94 2.15
N ILE A 10 28.86 -2.66 1.75
CA ILE A 10 27.79 -1.69 1.91
C ILE A 10 26.58 -2.05 1.02
N CYS A 11 26.82 -2.46 -0.23
CA CYS A 11 25.74 -2.87 -1.14
C CYS A 11 24.99 -4.10 -0.61
N VAL A 12 25.69 -5.08 -0.02
CA VAL A 12 25.05 -6.27 0.58
C VAL A 12 24.29 -5.91 1.86
N ALA A 13 24.79 -4.97 2.67
CA ALA A 13 24.07 -4.51 3.85
C ALA A 13 22.75 -3.80 3.49
N LEU A 14 22.71 -3.08 2.36
CA LEU A 14 21.52 -2.38 1.89
C LEU A 14 20.47 -3.30 1.26
N SER A 15 20.84 -4.49 0.77
CA SER A 15 19.88 -5.42 0.16
C SER A 15 18.97 -6.13 1.17
N ALA A 16 19.21 -5.97 2.48
CA ALA A 16 18.38 -6.58 3.52
C ALA A 16 17.10 -5.78 3.85
N CYS A 17 16.96 -4.55 3.36
CA CYS A 17 15.79 -3.71 3.65
C CYS A 17 14.76 -3.84 2.51
N GLY A 18 13.59 -4.44 2.81
CA GLY A 18 12.49 -4.56 1.84
C GLY A 18 12.00 -5.97 1.52
N GLN A 19 12.31 -6.97 2.36
CA GLN A 19 11.71 -8.30 2.22
C GLN A 19 10.19 -8.21 2.33
N LYS A 20 9.50 -8.78 1.33
CA LYS A 20 8.04 -8.99 1.35
C LYS A 20 7.80 -10.48 1.55
N ALA A 21 7.17 -10.81 2.67
CA ALA A 21 6.68 -12.14 3.00
C ALA A 21 5.38 -11.95 3.77
N ASP A 22 4.59 -13.01 3.86
CA ASP A 22 3.36 -13.01 4.64
C ASP A 22 3.69 -12.70 6.11
N LEU A 23 2.80 -11.94 6.75
CA LEU A 23 3.00 -11.55 8.15
C LEU A 23 2.59 -12.69 9.07
N GLU A 24 3.50 -13.04 9.98
CA GLU A 24 3.24 -14.01 11.04
C GLU A 24 3.14 -13.28 12.39
N PRO A 25 2.36 -13.82 13.35
CA PRO A 25 2.38 -13.34 14.72
C PRO A 25 3.80 -13.40 15.31
N VAL A 26 4.07 -12.51 16.27
CA VAL A 26 5.32 -12.58 17.05
C VAL A 26 5.40 -13.95 17.71
N ALA A 27 6.61 -14.53 17.76
CA ALA A 27 6.83 -15.85 18.34
C ALA A 27 6.20 -15.98 19.75
N GLY A 28 5.36 -17.01 19.92
CA GLY A 28 4.62 -17.26 21.16
C GLY A 28 3.27 -16.54 21.27
N GLN A 29 2.90 -15.72 20.28
CA GLN A 29 1.57 -15.12 20.16
C GLN A 29 0.70 -15.90 19.17
N SER A 30 -0.62 -15.82 19.34
CA SER A 30 -1.60 -16.31 18.38
C SER A 30 -2.32 -15.14 17.71
N LEU A 31 -3.05 -15.42 16.63
CA LEU A 31 -4.02 -14.48 16.08
C LEU A 31 -5.10 -14.12 17.13
N PRO A 32 -5.74 -12.95 16.98
CA PRO A 32 -6.92 -12.59 17.77
C PRO A 32 -8.00 -13.68 17.68
N PRO A 33 -8.85 -13.84 18.72
CA PRO A 33 -9.95 -14.79 18.67
C PRO A 33 -10.94 -14.43 17.55
N ALA A 34 -11.69 -15.44 17.10
CA ALA A 34 -12.73 -15.28 16.09
C ALA A 34 -13.73 -14.17 16.48
N PRO A 35 -14.13 -13.30 15.54
CA PRO A 35 -15.18 -12.35 15.79
C PRO A 35 -16.51 -13.07 16.05
N TYR A 36 -17.44 -12.35 16.68
CA TYR A 36 -18.74 -12.92 17.03
C TYR A 36 -19.47 -13.49 15.81
N GLY A 37 -19.84 -14.77 15.88
CA GLY A 37 -20.55 -15.47 14.81
C GLY A 37 -19.64 -16.11 13.75
N ALA A 38 -18.32 -15.94 13.83
CA ALA A 38 -17.38 -16.68 13.00
C ALA A 38 -16.92 -17.97 13.71
N GLU A 39 -16.80 -19.04 12.94
CA GLU A 39 -16.34 -20.34 13.47
C GLU A 39 -14.81 -20.38 13.66
N GLN A 40 -14.08 -19.51 12.95
CA GLN A 40 -12.62 -19.52 12.89
C GLN A 40 -12.06 -18.10 13.06
N PRO A 41 -10.84 -17.95 13.62
CA PRO A 41 -10.10 -16.68 13.59
C PRO A 41 -9.92 -16.15 12.17
N LEU A 42 -9.78 -14.83 12.04
CA LEU A 42 -9.45 -14.19 10.78
C LEU A 42 -7.98 -14.39 10.43
N GLU A 43 -7.69 -14.48 9.14
CA GLU A 43 -6.33 -14.56 8.60
C GLU A 43 -5.61 -13.20 8.64
N ALA A 44 -4.29 -13.19 8.44
CA ALA A 44 -3.48 -11.98 8.48
C ALA A 44 -3.95 -10.91 7.48
N GLU A 45 -4.20 -11.29 6.22
CA GLU A 45 -4.77 -10.40 5.20
C GLU A 45 -6.10 -9.76 5.62
N GLU A 46 -6.98 -10.52 6.26
CA GLU A 46 -8.31 -10.04 6.66
C GLU A 46 -8.22 -9.05 7.82
N LEU A 47 -7.29 -9.27 8.76
CA LEU A 47 -7.04 -8.36 9.88
C LEU A 47 -6.40 -7.03 9.43
N LEU A 48 -5.65 -7.05 8.32
CA LEU A 48 -5.00 -5.87 7.74
C LEU A 48 -5.90 -5.13 6.75
N ALA A 49 -7.03 -5.73 6.33
CA ALA A 49 -7.99 -5.11 5.45
C ALA A 49 -8.59 -3.86 6.12
N LEU A 50 -8.49 -2.71 5.44
CA LEU A 50 -9.09 -1.48 5.95
C LEU A 50 -10.62 -1.57 5.85
N PRO A 51 -11.34 -1.18 6.90
CA PRO A 51 -12.79 -1.06 6.79
C PRO A 51 -13.14 0.13 5.87
N PRO A 52 -14.31 0.11 5.22
CA PRO A 52 -14.68 1.11 4.21
C PRO A 52 -14.69 2.54 4.77
N GLN A 53 -14.99 2.72 6.06
CA GLN A 53 -14.93 4.03 6.72
C GLN A 53 -13.50 4.57 6.90
N ALA A 54 -12.47 3.72 6.91
CA ALA A 54 -11.07 4.12 7.06
C ALA A 54 -10.45 4.56 5.74
N ALA A 55 -10.94 4.01 4.62
CA ALA A 55 -10.52 4.39 3.27
C ALA A 55 -11.76 4.44 2.35
N PRO A 56 -12.64 5.45 2.52
CA PRO A 56 -13.87 5.52 1.76
C PRO A 56 -13.58 5.76 0.29
N GLU A 57 -14.34 5.08 -0.57
CA GLU A 57 -14.31 5.36 -1.99
C GLU A 57 -14.79 6.79 -2.27
N ARG A 58 -14.17 7.43 -3.25
CA ARG A 58 -14.58 8.77 -3.70
C ARG A 58 -15.93 8.65 -4.43
N SER A 59 -17.01 8.99 -3.73
CA SER A 59 -18.39 8.74 -4.19
C SER A 59 -18.88 9.63 -5.33
N ILE A 60 -18.29 10.82 -5.52
CA ILE A 60 -18.70 11.80 -6.54
C ILE A 60 -17.72 11.94 -7.70
N GLU A 61 -16.56 11.26 -7.63
CA GLU A 61 -15.58 11.30 -8.70
C GLU A 61 -15.88 10.16 -9.68
N LEU A 62 -16.39 10.51 -10.87
CA LEU A 62 -16.58 9.52 -11.94
C LEU A 62 -15.25 8.91 -12.41
N ARG A 63 -14.14 9.61 -12.18
CA ARG A 63 -12.79 9.14 -12.50
C ARG A 63 -12.13 8.50 -11.28
N ARG A 64 -11.69 7.26 -11.44
CA ARG A 64 -10.88 6.55 -10.41
C ARG A 64 -9.41 6.95 -10.46
N GLU A 65 -8.94 7.42 -11.60
CA GLU A 65 -7.54 7.81 -11.83
C GLU A 65 -7.42 9.13 -12.60
N SER A 66 -6.22 9.70 -12.60
CA SER A 66 -5.92 10.94 -13.31
C SER A 66 -5.82 10.70 -14.81
N GLU A 67 -6.97 10.63 -15.47
CA GLU A 67 -7.04 10.66 -16.94
C GLU A 67 -6.72 12.07 -17.46
N GLU A 68 -6.13 12.16 -18.65
CA GLU A 68 -5.92 13.42 -19.36
C GLU A 68 -7.26 14.15 -19.57
N ARG A 69 -7.26 15.47 -19.43
CA ARG A 69 -8.48 16.28 -19.63
C ARG A 69 -8.52 16.71 -21.09
N GLU A 70 -9.71 16.63 -21.69
CA GLU A 70 -9.96 17.17 -23.01
C GLU A 70 -9.85 18.70 -22.96
N ASP A 71 -9.41 19.31 -24.06
CA ASP A 71 -9.30 20.77 -24.17
C ASP A 71 -10.66 21.43 -23.91
N ASP A 72 -10.69 22.49 -23.09
CA ASP A 72 -11.92 23.18 -22.72
C ASP A 72 -12.44 23.99 -23.92
N PRO A 73 -13.62 23.67 -24.48
CA PRO A 73 -14.17 24.39 -25.63
C PRO A 73 -14.51 25.85 -25.32
N PHE A 74 -14.50 26.25 -24.04
CA PHE A 74 -14.77 27.60 -23.58
C PHE A 74 -13.52 28.36 -23.14
N ASP A 75 -12.32 27.79 -23.28
CA ASP A 75 -11.06 28.51 -23.09
C ASP A 75 -10.75 29.37 -24.33
N LEU A 76 -11.63 30.36 -24.55
CA LEU A 76 -11.54 31.30 -25.66
C LEU A 76 -10.58 32.45 -25.31
N PRO A 77 -9.80 32.96 -26.27
CA PRO A 77 -8.96 34.14 -26.04
C PRO A 77 -9.82 35.38 -25.72
N PRO A 78 -9.26 36.37 -24.98
CA PRO A 78 -9.95 37.63 -24.74
C PRO A 78 -10.24 38.38 -26.04
N GLU A 79 -11.37 39.08 -26.08
CA GLU A 79 -11.72 39.97 -27.20
C GLU A 79 -10.90 41.27 -27.10
N ASP A 80 -10.50 41.82 -28.25
CA ASP A 80 -9.67 43.04 -28.38
C ASP A 80 -10.32 44.30 -27.77
#